data_AF-A0A0F2RZV4-F1
#
_entry.id   AF-A0A0F2RZV4-F1
#
_cell.length_a   1.000
_cell.length_b   1.000
_cell.length_c   1.000
_cell.angle_alpha   90.00
_cell.angle_beta   90.00
_cell.angle_gamma   90.00
#
_symmetry.space_group_name_H-M   'P 1'
#
loop_
_entity.id
_entity.type
_entity.pdbx_description
1 polymer ?
#
loop_
_entity_poly.entity_id
_entity_poly.type
_entity_poly.pdbx_seq_one_letter_code
_entity_poly.pdbx_strand_id
1 'polypeptide(L)'
;MTDTFVPRTDSQSRCASHGHVCSAEAPFAQVSIGSRSYEIAEALREGDHLAFRTHGQQEWCALDRRVADGWVAIASDILLLDPDVLFDFLHTHAVRVSTTQEPPYDMEFDTLGIKWTARLLQDRDGEVSFGDGLWHHARLGLKAPSDGRARAIMVLLAATPDARLRFEPHITHWAHRIAQGVRVIPIM
;
A
#
# COMPACT_ATOMS: atom_id res chain seq x y z
N MET A 1 27.03 19.33 -25.40
CA MET A 1 25.89 19.85 -24.63
C MET A 1 25.00 18.67 -24.33
N THR A 2 24.98 18.23 -23.07
CA THR A 2 24.24 17.05 -22.64
C THR A 2 23.09 17.56 -21.80
N ASP A 3 21.89 17.59 -22.39
CA ASP A 3 20.66 17.94 -21.68
C ASP A 3 20.42 16.87 -20.61
N THR A 4 20.62 17.29 -19.36
CA THR A 4 20.28 16.49 -18.19
C THR A 4 18.79 16.66 -17.97
N PHE A 5 18.01 15.67 -18.41
CA PHE A 5 16.60 15.57 -18.04
C PHE A 5 16.52 15.33 -16.53
N VAL A 6 16.18 16.38 -15.79
CA VAL A 6 15.79 16.26 -14.38
C VAL A 6 14.34 15.78 -14.38
N PRO A 7 14.02 14.58 -13.85
CA PRO A 7 12.63 14.21 -13.66
C PRO A 7 12.04 15.17 -12.62
N ARG A 8 11.02 15.93 -13.02
CA ARG A 8 10.16 16.67 -12.09
C ARG A 8 9.55 15.68 -11.12
N THR A 9 10.10 15.59 -9.92
CA THR A 9 9.38 15.06 -8.78
C THR A 9 8.41 16.16 -8.35
N ASP A 10 7.32 16.33 -9.09
CA ASP A 10 6.20 17.12 -8.61
C ASP A 10 5.58 16.31 -7.47
N SER A 11 6.11 16.49 -6.26
CA SER A 11 5.36 16.25 -5.04
C SER A 11 4.27 17.33 -4.95
N GLN A 12 3.32 17.29 -5.88
CA GLN A 12 2.09 18.05 -5.75
C GLN A 12 1.47 17.60 -4.44
N SER A 13 1.32 18.56 -3.52
CA SER A 13 0.58 18.33 -2.29
C SER A 13 -0.82 17.88 -2.70
N ARG A 14 -1.13 16.62 -2.38
CA ARG A 14 -2.41 16.01 -2.75
C ARG A 14 -3.56 16.85 -2.20
N CYS A 15 -4.66 16.93 -2.95
CA CYS A 15 -5.90 17.51 -2.47
C CYS A 15 -6.32 16.87 -1.14
N ALA A 16 -6.85 17.68 -0.23
CA ALA A 16 -7.27 17.22 1.11
C ALA A 16 -8.37 16.16 1.07
N SER A 17 -9.09 15.99 -0.05
CA SER A 17 -10.12 14.95 -0.22
C SER A 17 -9.56 13.59 -0.64
N HIS A 18 -8.30 13.50 -1.10
CA HIS A 18 -7.74 12.25 -1.59
C HIS A 18 -7.80 11.14 -0.54
N GLY A 19 -8.39 10.00 -0.89
CA GLY A 19 -8.54 8.87 0.03
C GLY A 19 -9.75 8.95 0.95
N HIS A 20 -10.54 10.03 0.90
CA HIS A 20 -11.75 10.18 1.70
C HIS A 20 -13.00 9.67 0.96
N VAL A 21 -14.00 9.28 1.74
CA VAL A 21 -15.32 8.89 1.20
C VAL A 21 -15.97 10.09 0.54
N CYS A 22 -16.46 9.91 -0.69
CA CYS A 22 -17.08 10.97 -1.47
C CYS A 22 -18.38 10.51 -2.15
N SER A 23 -19.00 11.41 -2.92
CA SER A 23 -20.09 11.07 -3.85
C SER A 23 -19.59 11.19 -5.28
N ALA A 24 -20.03 10.29 -6.14
CA ALA A 24 -19.59 10.24 -7.54
C ALA A 24 -20.77 10.01 -8.48
N GLU A 25 -20.54 10.30 -9.76
CA GLU A 25 -21.48 10.00 -10.84
C GLU A 25 -21.59 8.50 -11.12
N ALA A 26 -22.30 8.15 -12.20
CA ALA A 26 -22.30 6.78 -12.71
C ALA A 26 -20.87 6.39 -13.14
N PRO A 27 -20.46 5.13 -12.90
CA PRO A 27 -19.15 4.66 -13.34
C PRO A 27 -19.05 4.68 -14.87
N PHE A 28 -17.95 5.22 -15.40
CA PHE A 28 -17.68 5.28 -16.83
C PHE A 28 -16.55 4.33 -17.26
N ALA A 29 -15.76 3.82 -16.32
CA ALA A 29 -14.68 2.87 -16.60
C ALA A 29 -14.51 1.86 -15.47
N GLN A 30 -14.05 0.67 -15.85
CA GLN A 30 -13.58 -0.37 -14.96
C GLN A 30 -12.06 -0.50 -15.11
N VAL A 31 -11.35 -0.42 -13.99
CA VAL A 31 -9.90 -0.52 -13.90
C VAL A 31 -9.54 -1.80 -13.17
N SER A 32 -8.69 -2.64 -13.74
CA SER A 32 -8.21 -3.86 -13.10
C SER A 32 -6.70 -3.84 -12.92
N ILE A 33 -6.25 -4.25 -11.74
CA ILE A 33 -4.83 -4.34 -11.36
C ILE A 33 -4.60 -5.72 -10.75
N GLY A 34 -3.88 -6.58 -11.47
CA GLY A 34 -3.82 -8.00 -11.12
C GLY A 34 -5.22 -8.63 -11.15
N SER A 35 -5.65 -9.20 -10.03
CA SER A 35 -7.00 -9.78 -9.87
C SER A 35 -8.03 -8.81 -9.25
N ARG A 36 -7.60 -7.63 -8.80
CA ARG A 36 -8.50 -6.63 -8.20
C ARG A 36 -9.14 -5.79 -9.30
N SER A 37 -10.40 -5.42 -9.10
CA SER A 37 -11.16 -4.60 -10.03
C SER A 37 -11.86 -3.47 -9.31
N TYR A 38 -11.78 -2.29 -9.92
CA TYR A 38 -12.31 -1.04 -9.42
C TYR A 38 -13.18 -0.39 -10.48
N GLU A 39 -14.21 0.32 -10.05
CA GLU A 39 -15.01 1.19 -10.90
C GLU A 39 -14.54 2.63 -10.71
N ILE A 40 -14.56 3.41 -11.79
CA ILE A 40 -14.12 4.81 -11.83
C ILE A 40 -15.27 5.70 -12.28
N ALA A 41 -15.46 6.82 -11.59
CA ALA A 41 -16.46 7.83 -11.87
C ALA A 41 -15.89 9.24 -11.66
N GLU A 42 -16.62 10.26 -12.10
CA GLU A 42 -16.33 11.66 -11.77
C GLU A 42 -16.82 11.98 -10.35
N ALA A 43 -16.03 12.71 -9.57
CA ALA A 43 -16.39 13.10 -8.20
C ALA A 43 -17.27 14.36 -8.21
N LEU A 44 -18.49 14.27 -7.65
CA LEU A 44 -19.54 15.29 -7.77
C LEU A 44 -19.24 16.65 -7.13
N ARG A 45 -18.23 16.76 -6.27
CA ARG A 45 -17.91 17.98 -5.50
C ARG A 45 -16.46 18.42 -5.58
N GLU A 46 -15.67 17.74 -6.39
CA GLU A 46 -14.22 17.87 -6.39
C GLU A 46 -13.68 18.37 -7.74
N GLY A 47 -14.51 19.02 -8.56
CA GLY A 47 -14.11 19.46 -9.91
C GLY A 47 -13.89 18.26 -10.83
N ASP A 48 -12.90 18.35 -11.74
CA ASP A 48 -12.58 17.28 -12.71
C ASP A 48 -11.87 16.05 -12.09
N HIS A 49 -11.93 15.91 -10.76
CA HIS A 49 -11.29 14.81 -10.05
C HIS A 49 -12.11 13.53 -10.13
N LEU A 50 -11.40 12.41 -10.07
CA LEU A 50 -11.98 11.08 -10.15
C LEU A 50 -12.34 10.55 -8.77
N ALA A 51 -13.25 9.59 -8.76
CA ALA A 51 -13.51 8.72 -7.64
C ALA A 51 -13.37 7.26 -8.07
N PHE A 52 -13.00 6.38 -7.15
CA PHE A 52 -13.00 4.95 -7.37
C PHE A 52 -13.72 4.20 -6.27
N ARG A 53 -14.13 2.98 -6.57
CA ARG A 53 -14.58 2.00 -5.58
C ARG A 53 -14.19 0.60 -6.01
N THR A 54 -14.07 -0.32 -5.07
CA THR A 54 -13.96 -1.75 -5.41
C THR A 54 -15.25 -2.19 -6.10
N HIS A 55 -15.14 -2.98 -7.17
CA HIS A 55 -16.32 -3.48 -7.88
C HIS A 55 -17.32 -4.16 -6.94
N GLY A 56 -18.59 -3.76 -7.03
CA GLY A 56 -19.68 -4.26 -6.17
C GLY A 56 -19.77 -3.61 -4.78
N GLN A 57 -18.82 -2.75 -4.39
CA GLN A 57 -18.96 -1.94 -3.17
C GLN A 57 -19.79 -0.68 -3.42
N GLN A 58 -20.32 -0.09 -2.35
CA GLN A 58 -21.17 1.10 -2.43
C GLN A 58 -20.37 2.40 -2.26
N GLU A 59 -19.35 2.38 -1.40
CA GLU A 59 -18.62 3.58 -1.01
C GLU A 59 -17.61 3.99 -2.08
N TRP A 60 -17.68 5.26 -2.47
CA TRP A 60 -16.72 5.90 -3.36
C TRP A 60 -15.60 6.55 -2.56
N CYS A 61 -14.39 6.48 -3.09
CA CYS A 61 -13.19 7.08 -2.53
C CYS A 61 -12.60 8.08 -3.53
N ALA A 62 -12.33 9.30 -3.08
CA ALA A 62 -11.84 10.38 -3.90
C ALA A 62 -10.38 10.19 -4.33
N LEU A 63 -10.08 10.53 -5.59
CA LEU A 63 -8.75 10.57 -6.16
C LEU A 63 -8.42 11.99 -6.58
N ASP A 64 -7.26 12.47 -6.13
CA ASP A 64 -6.67 13.72 -6.65
C ASP A 64 -5.99 13.44 -8.00
N ARG A 65 -6.80 12.96 -8.95
CA ARG A 65 -6.41 12.61 -10.31
C ARG A 65 -7.51 12.98 -11.29
N ARG A 66 -7.10 13.31 -12.49
CA ARG A 66 -7.95 13.50 -13.67
C ARG A 66 -7.62 12.42 -14.69
N VAL A 67 -8.52 12.17 -15.64
CA VAL A 67 -8.25 11.24 -16.74
C VAL A 67 -6.96 11.58 -17.50
N ALA A 68 -6.68 12.88 -17.66
CA ALA A 68 -5.47 13.39 -18.34
C ALA A 68 -4.15 13.02 -17.64
N ASP A 69 -4.17 12.67 -16.34
CA ASP A 69 -2.97 12.25 -15.61
C ASP A 69 -2.51 10.83 -16.01
N GLY A 70 -3.37 10.10 -16.72
CA GLY A 70 -3.08 8.78 -17.26
C GLY A 70 -3.40 7.64 -16.29
N TRP A 71 -3.80 6.51 -16.88
CA TRP A 71 -4.30 5.35 -16.16
C TRP A 71 -3.30 4.71 -15.20
N VAL A 72 -2.01 4.78 -15.50
CA VAL A 72 -0.96 4.27 -14.60
C VAL A 72 -0.90 5.08 -13.31
N ALA A 73 -0.99 6.42 -13.39
CA ALA A 73 -0.98 7.27 -12.21
C ALA A 73 -2.23 7.06 -11.36
N ILE A 74 -3.40 6.98 -12.01
CA ILE A 74 -4.68 6.66 -11.37
C ILE A 74 -4.60 5.30 -10.65
N ALA A 75 -4.18 4.25 -11.34
CA ALA A 75 -4.07 2.90 -10.79
C ALA A 75 -3.05 2.81 -9.64
N SER A 76 -1.92 3.53 -9.75
CA SER A 76 -0.93 3.62 -8.68
C SER A 76 -1.51 4.24 -7.42
N ASP A 77 -2.29 5.31 -7.54
CA ASP A 77 -2.91 5.94 -6.37
C ASP A 77 -4.02 5.10 -5.76
N ILE A 78 -4.82 4.40 -6.58
CA ILE A 78 -5.79 3.40 -6.11
C ILE A 78 -5.10 2.32 -5.28
N LEU A 79 -3.99 1.76 -5.78
CA LEU A 79 -3.20 0.78 -5.02
C LEU A 79 -2.71 1.36 -3.71
N LEU A 80 -2.17 2.57 -3.71
CA LEU A 80 -1.64 3.19 -2.50
C LEU A 80 -2.72 3.56 -1.47
N LEU A 81 -3.98 3.62 -1.86
CA LEU A 81 -5.12 3.80 -0.95
C LEU A 81 -5.74 2.48 -0.47
N ASP A 82 -5.35 1.35 -1.09
CA ASP A 82 -5.79 0.03 -0.65
C ASP A 82 -5.20 -0.28 0.75
N PRO A 83 -6.03 -0.60 1.77
CA PRO A 83 -5.54 -0.90 3.11
C PRO A 83 -4.50 -2.03 3.17
N ASP A 84 -4.56 -2.97 2.23
CA ASP A 84 -3.68 -4.15 2.20
C ASP A 84 -2.36 -3.89 1.43
N VAL A 85 -2.19 -2.72 0.81
CA VAL A 85 -1.05 -2.41 -0.07
C VAL A 85 0.31 -2.58 0.61
N LEU A 86 0.41 -2.20 1.89
CA LEU A 86 1.66 -2.30 2.64
C LEU A 86 1.97 -3.76 2.99
N PHE A 87 0.94 -4.56 3.26
CA PHE A 87 1.10 -6.00 3.43
C PHE A 87 1.61 -6.64 2.14
N ASP A 88 0.98 -6.36 1.00
CA ASP A 88 1.37 -6.90 -0.31
C ASP A 88 2.81 -6.52 -0.69
N PHE A 89 3.17 -5.25 -0.44
CA PHE A 89 4.53 -4.74 -0.63
C PHE A 89 5.54 -5.53 0.20
N LEU A 90 5.30 -5.68 1.51
CA LEU A 90 6.19 -6.39 2.43
C LEU A 90 6.23 -7.89 2.13
N HIS A 91 5.11 -8.51 1.80
CA HIS A 91 5.05 -9.92 1.42
C HIS A 91 5.91 -10.19 0.17
N THR A 92 6.03 -9.22 -0.74
CA THR A 92 6.87 -9.34 -1.93
C THR A 92 8.35 -9.07 -1.63
N HIS A 93 8.68 -8.08 -0.79
CA HIS A 93 10.05 -7.56 -0.68
C HIS A 93 10.78 -7.85 0.63
N ALA A 94 10.07 -8.23 1.71
CA ALA A 94 10.72 -8.51 2.98
C ALA A 94 11.45 -9.85 2.94
N VAL A 95 12.77 -9.80 2.75
CA VAL A 95 13.62 -10.99 2.72
C VAL A 95 14.02 -11.34 4.15
N ARG A 96 13.74 -12.57 4.58
CA ARG A 96 14.20 -13.08 5.88
C ARG A 96 15.71 -13.32 5.79
N VAL A 97 16.48 -12.55 6.55
CA VAL A 97 17.95 -12.62 6.57
C VAL A 97 18.43 -13.70 7.53
N SER A 98 17.84 -13.76 8.71
CA SER A 98 18.27 -14.68 9.75
C SER A 98 17.13 -15.06 10.68
N THR A 99 17.34 -16.10 11.48
CA THR A 99 16.48 -16.43 12.62
C THR A 99 17.29 -17.01 13.74
N THR A 100 17.11 -16.44 14.91
CA THR A 100 17.74 -16.90 16.14
C THR A 100 17.25 -18.32 16.46
N GLN A 101 18.19 -19.24 16.69
CA GLN A 101 17.88 -20.65 16.97
C GLN A 101 17.53 -20.90 18.44
N GLU A 102 17.72 -19.90 19.28
CA GLU A 102 17.39 -19.92 20.70
C GLU A 102 16.25 -18.94 21.00
N PRO A 103 15.44 -19.17 22.04
CA PRO A 103 14.45 -18.21 22.50
C PRO A 103 15.09 -16.82 22.71
N PRO A 104 14.45 -15.74 22.26
CA PRO A 104 13.04 -15.65 21.84
C PRO A 104 12.76 -15.88 20.34
N TYR A 105 13.67 -16.50 19.58
CA TYR A 105 13.50 -16.87 18.16
C TYR A 105 13.23 -15.68 17.22
N ASP A 106 14.00 -14.61 17.39
CA ASP A 106 13.87 -13.39 16.61
C ASP A 106 14.10 -13.66 15.10
N MET A 107 13.20 -13.12 14.28
CA MET A 107 13.24 -13.19 12.82
C MET A 107 13.70 -11.84 12.26
N GLU A 108 14.86 -11.81 11.61
CA GLU A 108 15.40 -10.61 11.00
C GLU A 108 15.01 -10.52 9.53
N PHE A 109 14.61 -9.33 9.11
CA PHE A 109 14.20 -9.03 7.74
C PHE A 109 14.97 -7.83 7.20
N ASP A 110 15.25 -7.89 5.90
CA ASP A 110 15.70 -6.76 5.09
C ASP A 110 14.68 -6.52 3.99
N THR A 111 14.07 -5.34 4.01
CA THR A 111 13.18 -4.86 2.96
C THR A 111 13.86 -3.70 2.24
N LEU A 112 14.57 -4.01 1.15
CA LEU A 112 15.23 -3.02 0.28
C LEU A 112 16.21 -2.09 1.04
N GLY A 113 16.96 -2.64 1.99
CA GLY A 113 17.92 -1.93 2.84
C GLY A 113 17.36 -1.51 4.20
N ILE A 114 16.05 -1.65 4.42
CA ILE A 114 15.42 -1.34 5.71
C ILE A 114 15.36 -2.61 6.55
N LYS A 115 16.16 -2.62 7.62
CA LYS A 115 16.26 -3.74 8.55
C LYS A 115 15.23 -3.63 9.65
N TRP A 116 14.52 -4.73 9.90
CA TRP A 116 13.57 -4.86 10.99
C TRP A 116 13.53 -6.28 11.50
N THR A 117 13.19 -6.43 12.76
CA THR A 117 13.18 -7.71 13.46
C THR A 117 11.82 -7.92 14.07
N ALA A 118 11.28 -9.12 13.90
CA ALA A 118 10.02 -9.52 14.53
C ALA A 118 10.26 -10.68 15.49
N ARG A 119 9.58 -10.62 16.63
CA ARG A 119 9.53 -11.67 17.63
C ARG A 119 8.09 -12.15 17.72
N LEU A 120 7.86 -13.41 17.36
CA LEU A 120 6.53 -14.00 17.46
C LEU A 120 6.36 -14.64 18.83
N LEU A 121 5.46 -14.10 19.63
CA LEU A 121 5.13 -14.63 20.95
C LEU A 121 3.95 -15.61 20.85
N GLN A 122 3.58 -16.20 22.00
CA GLN A 122 2.40 -17.04 22.13
C GLN A 122 1.11 -16.21 21.98
N ASP A 123 -0.03 -16.89 21.86
CA ASP A 123 -1.38 -16.28 21.92
C ASP A 123 -1.68 -15.12 20.96
N ARG A 124 -0.97 -15.12 19.82
CA ARG A 124 -1.04 -14.13 18.73
C ARG A 124 -0.39 -12.79 19.07
N ASP A 125 0.40 -12.75 20.12
CA ASP A 125 1.22 -11.60 20.45
C ASP A 125 2.53 -11.61 19.64
N GLY A 126 3.10 -10.44 19.47
CA GLY A 126 4.40 -10.28 18.85
C GLY A 126 4.96 -8.90 19.10
N GLU A 127 6.27 -8.80 18.90
CA GLU A 127 7.00 -7.55 19.01
C GLU A 127 7.76 -7.29 17.72
N VAL A 128 7.96 -6.01 17.39
CA VAL A 128 8.77 -5.59 16.25
C VAL A 128 9.74 -4.49 16.66
N SER A 129 10.93 -4.48 16.08
CA SER A 129 11.86 -3.36 16.19
C SER A 129 12.50 -3.06 14.84
N PHE A 130 12.91 -1.81 14.64
CA PHE A 130 13.74 -1.38 13.51
C PHE A 130 15.17 -1.14 14.01
N GLY A 131 16.13 -1.89 13.49
CA GLY A 131 17.53 -1.83 13.96
C GLY A 131 17.64 -2.08 15.47
N ASP A 132 18.44 -1.27 16.15
CA ASP A 132 18.61 -1.30 17.62
C ASP A 132 17.53 -0.48 18.36
N GLY A 133 16.39 -0.23 17.70
CA GLY A 133 15.30 0.58 18.21
C GLY A 133 14.49 -0.09 19.32
N LEU A 134 13.47 0.64 19.79
CA LEU A 134 12.51 0.13 20.77
C LEU A 134 11.67 -0.99 20.16
N TRP A 135 11.38 -2.00 20.99
CA TRP A 135 10.42 -3.03 20.65
C TRP A 135 9.00 -2.51 20.82
N HIS A 136 8.19 -2.65 19.78
CA HIS A 136 6.79 -2.30 19.76
C HIS A 136 5.94 -3.56 19.75
N HIS A 137 5.05 -3.68 20.73
CA HIS A 137 4.18 -4.84 20.89
C HIS A 137 2.86 -4.66 20.13
N ALA A 138 2.37 -5.74 19.52
CA ALA A 138 1.00 -5.83 19.02
C ALA A 138 0.41 -7.22 19.21
N ARG A 139 -0.92 -7.24 19.35
CA ARG A 139 -1.73 -8.45 19.40
C ARG A 139 -2.53 -8.63 18.13
N LEU A 140 -2.37 -9.76 17.45
CA LEU A 140 -3.09 -10.03 16.21
C LEU A 140 -4.51 -10.57 16.46
N GLY A 141 -5.39 -10.28 15.50
CA GLY A 141 -6.77 -10.79 15.48
C GLY A 141 -6.85 -12.32 15.34
N LEU A 142 -8.05 -12.88 15.52
CA LEU A 142 -8.29 -14.33 15.48
C LEU A 142 -8.00 -14.96 14.11
N LYS A 143 -8.02 -14.14 13.05
CA LYS A 143 -7.74 -14.56 11.67
C LYS A 143 -6.27 -14.40 11.28
N ALA A 144 -5.36 -14.25 12.24
CA ALA A 144 -3.94 -14.17 11.95
C ALA A 144 -3.48 -15.43 11.18
N PRO A 145 -2.64 -15.28 10.15
CA PRO A 145 -2.13 -16.41 9.38
C PRO A 145 -1.31 -17.33 10.29
N SER A 146 -1.18 -18.60 9.91
CA SER A 146 -0.31 -19.55 10.63
C SER A 146 1.16 -19.44 10.19
N ASP A 147 1.40 -18.97 8.96
CA ASP A 147 2.75 -18.75 8.44
C ASP A 147 3.51 -17.67 9.23
N GLY A 148 4.73 -18.00 9.65
CA GLY A 148 5.55 -17.13 10.49
C GLY A 148 5.91 -15.81 9.82
N ARG A 149 6.18 -15.81 8.50
CA ARG A 149 6.53 -14.58 7.77
C ARG A 149 5.33 -13.65 7.66
N ALA A 150 4.18 -14.17 7.24
CA ALA A 150 2.94 -13.41 7.15
C ALA A 150 2.53 -12.86 8.52
N ARG A 151 2.70 -13.64 9.60
CA ARG A 151 2.49 -13.16 10.97
C ARG A 151 3.43 -12.03 11.34
N ALA A 152 4.73 -12.16 11.07
CA ALA A 152 5.71 -11.12 11.36
C ALA A 152 5.37 -9.80 10.67
N ILE A 153 4.96 -9.86 9.39
CA ILE A 153 4.47 -8.69 8.66
C ILE A 153 3.23 -8.11 9.34
N MET A 154 2.24 -8.92 9.72
CA MET A 154 1.06 -8.41 10.42
C MET A 154 1.39 -7.77 11.77
N VAL A 155 2.34 -8.32 12.54
CA VAL A 155 2.81 -7.71 13.79
C VAL A 155 3.43 -6.34 13.51
N LEU A 156 4.28 -6.24 12.49
CA LEU A 156 4.86 -4.95 12.10
C LEU A 156 3.78 -3.91 11.79
N LEU A 157 2.79 -4.27 10.97
CA LEU A 157 1.69 -3.38 10.59
C LEU A 157 0.84 -2.95 11.79
N ALA A 158 0.58 -3.87 12.72
CA ALA A 158 -0.22 -3.59 13.91
C ALA A 158 0.53 -2.78 14.98
N ALA A 159 1.84 -3.00 15.12
CA ALA A 159 2.67 -2.36 16.14
C ALA A 159 3.20 -0.98 15.71
N THR A 160 3.26 -0.70 14.42
CA THR A 160 3.87 0.52 13.86
C THR A 160 2.90 1.22 12.89
N PRO A 161 2.00 2.10 13.39
CA PRO A 161 1.01 2.78 12.56
C PRO A 161 1.61 3.62 11.42
N ASP A 162 2.83 4.14 11.61
CA ASP A 162 3.59 4.94 10.66
C ASP A 162 4.55 4.10 9.79
N ALA A 163 4.44 2.76 9.82
CA ALA A 163 5.36 1.85 9.12
C ALA A 163 5.54 2.21 7.64
N ARG A 164 4.47 2.66 6.98
CA ARG A 164 4.51 3.08 5.58
C ARG A 164 5.60 4.11 5.30
N LEU A 165 5.73 5.13 6.15
CA LEU A 165 6.68 6.23 5.96
C LEU A 165 8.12 5.71 5.90
N ARG A 166 8.42 4.62 6.61
CA ARG A 166 9.74 3.99 6.62
C ARG A 166 10.09 3.33 5.29
N PHE A 167 9.08 2.90 4.53
CA PHE A 167 9.27 2.22 3.25
C PHE A 167 9.09 3.15 2.04
N GLU A 168 8.86 4.45 2.24
CA GLU A 168 8.93 5.42 1.16
C GLU A 168 10.41 5.69 0.79
N PRO A 169 10.73 5.93 -0.51
CA PRO A 169 9.82 5.97 -1.66
C PRO A 169 9.57 4.58 -2.29
N HIS A 170 10.09 3.50 -1.71
CA HIS A 170 10.07 2.17 -2.33
C HIS A 170 8.65 1.64 -2.58
N ILE A 171 7.73 1.84 -1.64
CA ILE A 171 6.33 1.43 -1.83
C ILE A 171 5.65 2.22 -2.95
N THR A 172 5.89 3.53 -3.03
CA THR A 172 5.35 4.36 -4.13
C THR A 172 5.89 3.92 -5.49
N HIS A 173 7.21 3.69 -5.60
CA HIS A 173 7.80 3.19 -6.84
C HIS A 173 7.30 1.79 -7.21
N TRP A 174 7.12 0.92 -6.21
CA TRP A 174 6.56 -0.41 -6.44
C TRP A 174 5.11 -0.33 -6.94
N ALA A 175 4.24 0.46 -6.29
CA ALA A 175 2.86 0.63 -6.70
C ALA A 175 2.77 1.16 -8.14
N HIS A 176 3.60 2.13 -8.49
CA HIS A 176 3.68 2.64 -9.86
C HIS A 176 4.10 1.54 -10.86
N ARG A 177 5.07 0.69 -10.50
CA ARG A 177 5.50 -0.45 -11.35
C ARG A 177 4.39 -1.50 -11.51
N ILE A 178 3.64 -1.80 -10.46
CA ILE A 178 2.49 -2.73 -10.56
C ILE A 178 1.38 -2.12 -11.42
N ALA A 179 1.13 -0.83 -11.29
CA ALA A 179 0.14 -0.09 -12.08
C ALA A 179 0.44 -0.05 -13.58
N GLN A 180 1.68 -0.33 -14.02
CA GLN A 180 2.00 -0.49 -15.45
C GLN A 180 1.22 -1.66 -16.09
N GLY A 181 0.78 -2.65 -15.29
CA GLY A 181 -0.05 -3.76 -15.73
C GLY A 181 -1.55 -3.47 -15.76
N VAL A 182 -1.96 -2.21 -15.61
CA VAL A 182 -3.37 -1.82 -15.55
C VAL A 182 -4.13 -2.19 -16.82
N ARG A 183 -5.35 -2.70 -16.64
CA ARG A 183 -6.33 -2.87 -17.72
C ARG A 183 -7.49 -1.93 -17.49
N VAL A 184 -7.97 -1.31 -18.56
CA VAL A 184 -9.08 -0.35 -18.52
C VAL A 184 -10.13 -0.80 -19.52
N ILE A 185 -11.38 -0.91 -19.05
CA ILE A 185 -12.53 -1.31 -19.85
C ILE A 185 -13.58 -0.20 -19.71
N PRO A 186 -14.03 0.44 -20.80
CA PRO A 186 -15.13 1.39 -20.75
C PRO A 186 -16.42 0.71 -20.29
N ILE A 187 -17.21 1.41 -19.46
CA ILE A 187 -18.57 1.01 -19.11
C ILE A 187 -19.51 1.81 -20.01
N MET A 188 -20.35 1.10 -20.77
CA MET A 188 -21.37 1.66 -21.66
C MET A 188 -22.75 1.47 -21.05
#